data_AF-A0AAQ3XDV6-F1
#
_entry.id   AF-A0AAQ3XDV6-F1
#
_cell.length_a   1.000
_cell.length_b   1.000
_cell.length_c   1.000
_cell.angle_alpha   90.00
_cell.angle_beta   90.00
_cell.angle_gamma   90.00
#
_symmetry.space_group_name_H-M   'P 1'
#
loop_
_entity.id
_entity.type
_entity.pdbx_description
1 polymer ?
#
loop_
_entity_poly.entity_id
_entity_poly.type
_entity_poly.pdbx_seq_one_letter_code
_entity_poly.pdbx_strand_id
1 'polypeptide(L)'
;MHAPSKFKKAFMAQLLRSLRAAGQASKSMGIRERRDAVRLSSDVAMALAVASAARARAAPRPAAWARALVARHAAERRNEALMRRIMGGASYEMAAAAARSRKGERSRRIVRRSRRVCSGAGRKRRSSLTAGGCSAMAAARRMVRARLQVLRSLVPGGEGLLGFSLLTETLDYVACGAHAMPLQRIRPSPAGLRSCSSLIYLKAAATARLQLQTCRTSGESVRGFNEKSFAVGLMHAQKARTANEAVWIGGLQSAVSGSQLTIASC
;
A
#
# COMPACT_ATOMS: atom_id res chain seq x y z
N MET A 1 3.50 16.78 -14.02
CA MET A 1 3.83 17.08 -12.61
C MET A 1 5.26 16.67 -12.33
N HIS A 2 6.21 17.60 -12.36
CA HIS A 2 7.57 17.33 -11.88
C HIS A 2 7.61 17.54 -10.37
N ALA A 3 8.19 16.61 -9.60
CA ALA A 3 8.55 16.95 -8.23
C ALA A 3 9.46 18.18 -8.24
N PRO A 4 9.32 19.04 -7.23
CA PRO A 4 10.27 20.12 -7.04
C PRO A 4 11.68 19.51 -6.93
N SER A 5 12.62 19.97 -7.76
CA SER A 5 14.02 19.52 -7.78
C SER A 5 14.66 19.53 -6.38
N LYS A 6 14.19 20.45 -5.52
CA LYS A 6 14.52 20.56 -4.10
C LYS A 6 14.19 19.28 -3.31
N PHE A 7 13.03 18.65 -3.56
CA PHE A 7 12.67 17.38 -2.92
C PHE A 7 13.62 16.26 -3.30
N LYS A 8 13.90 16.09 -4.60
CA LYS A 8 14.83 15.04 -5.08
C LYS A 8 16.22 15.20 -4.45
N LYS A 9 16.74 16.43 -4.38
CA LYS A 9 18.03 16.73 -3.74
C LYS A 9 18.01 16.41 -2.25
N ALA A 10 16.96 16.83 -1.54
CA ALA A 10 16.80 16.54 -0.11
C ALA A 10 16.68 15.03 0.16
N PHE A 11 15.87 14.32 -0.64
CA PHE A 11 15.70 12.87 -0.55
C PHE A 11 17.02 12.15 -0.76
N MET A 12 17.77 12.44 -1.82
CA MET A 12 19.06 11.80 -2.07
C MET A 12 20.07 12.07 -0.97
N ALA A 13 20.14 13.30 -0.46
CA ALA A 13 21.02 13.64 0.67
C ALA A 13 20.67 12.84 1.94
N GLN A 14 19.38 12.70 2.24
CA GLN A 14 18.92 11.89 3.38
C GLN A 14 19.16 10.39 3.15
N LEU A 15 18.92 9.90 1.93
CA LEU A 15 19.11 8.50 1.58
C LEU A 15 20.59 8.11 1.74
N LEU A 16 21.52 8.88 1.18
CA LEU A 16 22.95 8.63 1.32
C LEU A 16 23.39 8.68 2.78
N ARG A 17 22.90 9.65 3.56
CA ARG A 17 23.18 9.73 5.01
C ARG A 17 22.69 8.47 5.72
N SER A 18 21.48 8.02 5.43
CA SER A 18 20.89 6.84 6.06
C SER A 18 21.56 5.53 5.66
N LEU A 19 22.01 5.40 4.41
CA LEU A 19 22.76 4.25 3.92
C LEU A 19 24.16 4.18 4.52
N ARG A 20 24.84 5.32 4.71
CA ARG A 20 26.12 5.36 5.43
C ARG A 20 25.96 4.91 6.88
N ALA A 21 24.92 5.39 7.56
CA ALA A 21 24.60 4.98 8.93
C ALA A 21 24.29 3.47 9.04
N ALA A 22 23.58 2.92 8.05
CA ALA A 22 23.32 1.48 7.95
C ALA A 22 24.59 0.68 7.61
N GLY A 23 25.42 1.17 6.69
CA GLY A 23 26.66 0.51 6.25
C GLY A 23 27.68 0.37 7.37
N GLN A 24 27.79 1.37 8.25
CA GLN A 24 28.60 1.29 9.47
C GLN A 24 28.11 0.21 10.46
N ALA A 25 26.85 -0.22 10.36
CA ALA A 25 26.33 -1.35 11.14
C ALA A 25 26.52 -2.72 10.45
N SER A 26 27.00 -2.75 9.19
CA SER A 26 26.76 -3.88 8.29
C SER A 26 27.80 -5.00 8.27
N LYS A 27 28.88 -4.91 9.06
CA LYS A 27 29.99 -5.89 9.02
C LYS A 27 29.54 -7.34 9.24
N SER A 28 28.41 -7.56 9.92
CA SER A 28 27.81 -8.89 10.16
C SER A 28 26.37 -9.05 9.64
N MET A 29 25.84 -8.10 8.85
CA MET A 29 24.43 -8.15 8.44
C MET A 29 24.17 -9.15 7.30
N GLY A 30 23.16 -9.99 7.47
CA GLY A 30 22.69 -10.91 6.45
C GLY A 30 22.01 -10.21 5.26
N ILE A 31 21.91 -10.88 4.10
CA ILE A 31 21.32 -10.31 2.87
C ILE A 31 19.87 -9.83 3.08
N ARG A 32 19.09 -10.53 3.91
CA ARG A 32 17.72 -10.13 4.27
C ARG A 32 17.71 -8.84 5.07
N GLU A 33 18.59 -8.72 6.05
CA GLU A 33 18.69 -7.53 6.91
C GLU A 33 19.16 -6.31 6.13
N ARG A 34 20.10 -6.50 5.18
CA ARG A 34 20.53 -5.43 4.27
C ARG A 34 19.37 -4.89 3.42
N ARG A 35 18.52 -5.78 2.89
CA ARG A 35 17.31 -5.38 2.15
C ARG A 35 16.32 -4.61 3.03
N ASP A 36 16.08 -5.09 4.25
CA ASP A 36 15.21 -4.42 5.21
C ASP A 36 15.78 -3.04 5.60
N ALA A 37 17.09 -2.92 5.80
CA ALA A 37 17.77 -1.64 6.09
C ALA A 37 17.68 -0.65 4.93
N VAL A 38 17.88 -1.09 3.68
CA VAL A 38 17.71 -0.22 2.50
C VAL A 38 16.27 0.29 2.39
N ARG A 39 15.28 -0.58 2.66
CA ARG A 39 13.86 -0.20 2.64
C ARG A 39 13.55 0.81 3.74
N LEU A 40 14.00 0.55 4.96
CA LEU A 40 13.86 1.46 6.10
C LEU A 40 14.52 2.82 5.81
N SER A 41 15.76 2.82 5.34
CA SER A 41 16.51 4.02 4.96
C SER A 41 15.77 4.84 3.90
N SER A 42 15.18 4.18 2.90
CA SER A 42 14.38 4.83 1.87
C SER A 42 13.11 5.47 2.42
N ASP A 43 12.37 4.74 3.25
CA ASP A 43 11.14 5.22 3.89
C ASP A 43 11.41 6.43 4.82
N VAL A 44 12.46 6.34 5.64
CA VAL A 44 12.87 7.41 6.56
C VAL A 44 13.38 8.62 5.77
N ALA A 45 14.22 8.43 4.75
CA ALA A 45 14.71 9.50 3.90
C ALA A 45 13.56 10.24 3.19
N MET A 46 12.57 9.50 2.70
CA MET A 46 11.38 10.07 2.07
C MET A 46 10.57 10.91 3.08
N ALA A 47 10.31 10.38 4.28
CA ALA A 47 9.58 11.12 5.31
C ALA A 47 10.33 12.39 5.78
N LEU A 48 11.65 12.31 5.96
CA LEU A 48 12.49 13.46 6.33
C LEU A 48 12.56 14.50 5.22
N ALA A 49 12.64 14.08 3.95
CA ALA A 49 12.62 14.99 2.82
C ALA A 49 11.29 15.76 2.75
N VAL A 50 10.15 15.09 2.96
CA VAL A 50 8.84 15.75 3.05
C VAL A 50 8.77 16.71 4.23
N ALA A 51 9.28 16.32 5.40
CA ALA A 51 9.32 17.20 6.56
C ALA A 51 10.19 18.44 6.29
N SER A 52 11.33 18.28 5.60
CA SER A 52 12.19 19.41 5.21
C SER A 52 11.51 20.34 4.20
N ALA A 53 10.79 19.77 3.22
CA ALA A 53 10.04 20.55 2.24
C ALA A 53 8.86 21.31 2.89
N ALA A 54 8.19 20.71 3.87
CA ALA A 54 7.15 21.37 4.64
C ALA A 54 7.70 22.60 5.41
N ARG A 55 8.85 22.45 6.07
CA ARG A 55 9.53 23.57 6.75
C ARG A 55 9.91 24.69 5.78
N ALA A 56 10.45 24.34 4.61
CA ALA A 56 10.82 25.32 3.60
C ALA A 56 9.62 26.10 3.03
N ARG A 57 8.40 25.53 3.09
CA ARG A 57 7.15 26.17 2.67
C ARG A 57 6.42 26.88 3.81
N ALA A 58 7.04 26.97 4.99
CA ALA A 58 6.38 27.42 6.23
C ALA A 58 5.05 26.70 6.50
N ALA A 59 4.92 25.45 6.03
CA ALA A 59 3.71 24.68 6.23
C ALA A 59 3.64 24.24 7.70
N PRO A 60 2.48 24.41 8.36
CA PRO A 60 2.36 24.25 9.82
C PRO A 60 2.64 22.82 10.29
N ARG A 61 2.47 21.81 9.42
CA ARG A 61 2.73 20.41 9.77
C ARG A 61 3.29 19.61 8.59
N PRO A 62 4.25 18.71 8.86
CA PRO A 62 4.61 17.68 7.89
C PRO A 62 3.43 16.73 7.65
N ALA A 63 3.39 16.16 6.44
CA ALA A 63 2.37 15.21 5.99
C ALA A 63 2.11 14.12 7.05
N ALA A 64 0.83 13.82 7.28
CA ALA A 64 0.42 12.84 8.28
C ALA A 64 1.00 11.44 7.98
N TRP A 65 1.11 11.08 6.70
CA TRP A 65 1.69 9.83 6.24
C TRP A 65 3.18 9.75 6.53
N ALA A 66 3.92 10.85 6.39
CA ALA A 66 5.35 10.88 6.66
C ALA A 66 5.63 10.59 8.14
N ARG A 67 4.86 11.22 9.04
CA ARG A 67 4.93 10.92 10.48
C ARG A 67 4.51 9.49 10.81
N ALA A 68 3.44 9.00 10.18
CA ALA A 68 2.97 7.64 10.41
C ALA A 68 3.98 6.59 9.94
N LEU A 69 4.67 6.85 8.83
CA LEU A 69 5.71 5.98 8.29
C LEU A 69 6.90 5.87 9.25
N VAL A 70 7.38 7.01 9.77
CA VAL A 70 8.46 7.04 10.77
C VAL A 70 8.01 6.37 12.08
N ALA A 71 6.79 6.65 12.56
CA ALA A 71 6.26 6.05 13.78
C ALA A 71 6.10 4.52 13.64
N ARG A 72 5.69 4.01 12.47
CA ARG A 72 5.60 2.57 12.20
C ARG A 72 6.96 1.91 12.36
N HIS A 73 7.99 2.49 11.76
CA HIS A 73 9.35 1.95 11.84
C HIS A 73 9.94 2.08 13.25
N ALA A 74 9.66 3.17 13.95
CA ALA A 74 10.10 3.38 15.34
C ALA A 74 9.41 2.43 16.34
N ALA A 75 8.25 1.86 15.98
CA ALA A 75 7.58 0.84 16.81
C ALA A 75 8.30 -0.52 16.76
N GLU A 76 9.10 -0.78 15.73
CA GLU A 76 9.85 -2.02 15.57
C GLU A 76 11.19 -1.94 16.31
N ARG A 77 11.34 -2.69 17.41
CA ARG A 77 12.59 -2.69 18.21
C ARG A 77 13.85 -3.01 17.39
N ARG A 78 13.75 -3.86 16.37
CA ARG A 78 14.86 -4.19 15.46
C ARG A 78 15.41 -2.97 14.70
N ASN A 79 14.59 -1.93 14.50
CA ASN A 79 14.98 -0.73 13.75
C ASN A 79 15.54 0.36 14.68
N GLU A 80 15.50 0.18 15.99
CA GLU A 80 15.84 1.21 16.98
C GLU A 80 17.24 1.77 16.80
N ALA A 81 18.26 0.90 16.79
CA ALA A 81 19.66 1.32 16.68
C ALA A 81 19.91 2.07 15.37
N LEU A 82 19.32 1.60 14.27
CA LEU A 82 19.47 2.22 12.95
C LEU A 82 18.74 3.57 12.89
N MET A 83 17.51 3.67 13.38
CA MET A 83 16.78 4.93 13.39
C MET A 83 17.44 5.99 14.28
N ARG A 84 17.92 5.61 15.48
CA ARG A 84 18.68 6.53 16.35
C ARG A 84 19.91 7.09 15.64
N ARG A 85 20.61 6.29 14.82
CA ARG A 85 21.75 6.75 14.00
C ARG A 85 21.32 7.66 12.84
N ILE A 86 20.24 7.35 12.15
CA ILE A 86 19.80 8.10 10.95
C ILE A 86 19.28 9.49 11.31
N MET A 87 18.42 9.58 12.33
CA MET A 87 17.69 10.81 12.65
C MET A 87 18.01 11.39 14.04
N GLY A 88 18.89 10.75 14.79
CA GLY A 88 19.29 11.15 16.14
C GLY A 88 18.39 10.58 17.23
N GLY A 89 18.92 10.48 18.45
CA GLY A 89 18.21 9.95 19.61
C GLY A 89 16.93 10.72 19.94
N ALA A 90 17.00 12.05 20.00
CA ALA A 90 15.84 12.89 20.34
C ALA A 90 14.68 12.75 19.32
N SER A 91 15.00 12.79 18.02
CA SER A 91 14.00 12.61 16.96
C SER A 91 13.37 11.23 16.98
N TYR A 92 14.17 10.20 17.28
CA TYR A 92 13.69 8.84 17.45
C TYR A 92 12.75 8.72 18.66
N GLU A 93 13.10 9.25 19.83
CA GLU A 93 12.26 9.17 21.02
C GLU A 93 10.89 9.84 20.81
N MET A 94 10.86 10.99 20.14
CA MET A 94 9.60 11.65 19.77
C MET A 94 8.74 10.75 18.85
N ALA A 95 9.36 10.11 17.86
CA ALA A 95 8.65 9.21 16.94
C ALA A 95 8.16 7.94 17.65
N ALA A 96 8.98 7.36 18.53
CA ALA A 96 8.65 6.17 19.32
C ALA A 96 7.52 6.48 20.31
N ALA A 97 7.55 7.62 20.98
CA ALA A 97 6.47 8.10 21.85
C ALA A 97 5.15 8.26 21.07
N ALA A 98 5.20 8.86 19.88
CA ALA A 98 4.04 8.99 18.99
C ALA A 98 3.49 7.64 18.50
N ALA A 99 4.35 6.64 18.33
CA ALA A 99 3.93 5.28 18.00
C ALA A 99 3.23 4.60 19.18
N ARG A 100 3.77 4.76 20.40
CA ARG A 100 3.22 4.18 21.63
C ARG A 100 1.87 4.77 22.01
N SER A 101 1.67 6.09 21.84
CA SER A 101 0.41 6.76 22.16
C SER A 101 -0.79 6.21 21.35
N ARG A 102 -0.56 5.82 20.09
CA ARG A 102 -1.60 5.21 19.24
C ARG A 102 -2.06 3.83 19.72
N LYS A 103 -1.19 3.08 20.40
CA LYS A 103 -1.54 1.74 20.92
C LYS A 103 -2.46 1.86 22.16
N GLY A 104 -2.23 2.86 23.01
CA GLY A 104 -3.08 3.15 24.17
C GLY A 104 -4.47 3.70 23.80
N GLU A 105 -4.59 4.45 22.72
CA GLU A 105 -5.87 4.97 22.22
C GLU A 105 -6.81 3.84 21.74
N ARG A 106 -6.26 2.79 21.11
CA ARG A 106 -7.05 1.62 20.67
C ARG A 106 -7.59 0.81 21.85
N SER A 107 -6.78 0.56 22.89
CA SER A 107 -7.24 -0.21 24.06
C SER A 107 -8.35 0.53 24.82
N ARG A 108 -8.24 1.85 24.98
CA ARG A 108 -9.28 2.67 25.62
C ARG A 108 -10.60 2.68 24.85
N ARG A 109 -10.56 2.66 23.51
CA ARG A 109 -11.79 2.55 22.69
C ARG A 109 -12.46 1.19 22.84
N ILE A 110 -11.69 0.11 22.91
CA ILE A 110 -12.24 -1.24 23.12
C ILE A 110 -12.89 -1.33 24.51
N VAL A 111 -12.21 -0.85 25.56
CA VAL A 111 -12.77 -0.81 26.92
C VAL A 111 -14.04 0.05 26.97
N ARG A 112 -14.05 1.23 26.35
CA ARG A 112 -15.25 2.09 26.31
C ARG A 112 -16.38 1.51 25.47
N ARG A 113 -16.09 0.71 24.45
CA ARG A 113 -17.11 0.04 23.63
C ARG A 113 -17.70 -1.16 24.36
N SER A 114 -16.87 -1.96 25.04
CA SER A 114 -17.34 -3.08 25.87
C SER A 114 -18.26 -2.60 27.00
N ARG A 115 -17.93 -1.48 27.68
CA ARG A 115 -18.81 -0.90 28.70
C ARG A 115 -20.17 -0.47 28.16
N ARG A 116 -20.26 0.05 26.93
CA ARG A 116 -21.55 0.47 26.32
C ARG A 116 -22.44 -0.70 25.89
N VAL A 117 -21.86 -1.88 25.65
CA VAL A 117 -22.63 -3.08 25.32
C VAL A 117 -23.24 -3.67 26.59
N CYS A 118 -22.54 -3.61 27.73
CA CYS A 118 -23.07 -4.11 29.00
C CYS A 118 -23.96 -3.09 29.74
N SER A 119 -23.79 -1.78 29.54
CA SER A 119 -24.56 -0.74 30.24
C SER A 119 -25.83 -0.30 29.48
N GLY A 120 -26.32 -1.11 28.55
CA GLY A 120 -27.33 -0.75 27.55
C GLY A 120 -28.68 -1.44 27.70
N ALA A 121 -29.10 -1.79 28.92
CA ALA A 121 -30.53 -1.92 29.20
C ALA A 121 -31.18 -0.53 28.99
N GLY A 122 -32.08 -0.39 28.01
CA GLY A 122 -33.09 0.67 28.07
C GLY A 122 -32.98 1.89 27.15
N ARG A 123 -32.55 1.78 25.89
CA ARG A 123 -32.99 2.75 24.86
C ARG A 123 -33.73 2.09 23.71
N LYS A 124 -34.99 1.81 24.03
CA LYS A 124 -36.19 1.98 23.21
C LYS A 124 -35.89 2.38 21.76
N ARG A 125 -36.12 1.40 20.87
CA ARG A 125 -36.39 1.56 19.44
C ARG A 125 -37.10 2.90 19.16
N ARG A 126 -36.42 3.86 18.55
CA ARG A 126 -37.09 4.88 17.73
C ARG A 126 -36.72 4.62 16.28
N SER A 127 -37.72 4.10 15.59
CA SER A 127 -37.98 4.22 14.15
C SER A 127 -37.06 5.18 13.40
N SER A 128 -36.32 4.63 12.44
CA SER A 128 -35.87 5.39 11.27
C SER A 128 -36.70 4.92 10.07
N LEU A 129 -37.93 5.42 10.01
CA LEU A 129 -38.80 5.35 8.83
C LEU A 129 -38.51 6.47 7.82
N THR A 130 -37.33 7.10 7.89
CA THR A 130 -36.92 8.18 6.98
C THR A 130 -35.62 7.85 6.28
N ALA A 131 -35.67 6.87 5.38
CA ALA A 131 -34.62 6.69 4.37
C ALA A 131 -35.18 6.04 3.10
N GLY A 132 -36.24 6.63 2.52
CA GLY A 132 -36.62 6.44 1.12
C GLY A 132 -35.60 7.03 0.14
N GLY A 133 -34.30 6.90 0.42
CA GLY A 133 -33.25 7.23 -0.54
C GLY A 133 -33.13 6.09 -1.52
N CYS A 134 -33.29 6.36 -2.82
CA CYS A 134 -33.16 5.39 -3.91
C CYS A 134 -32.05 4.37 -3.61
N SER A 135 -32.38 3.07 -3.66
CA SER A 135 -31.45 1.95 -3.43
C SER A 135 -30.10 2.13 -4.15
N ALA A 136 -30.13 2.75 -5.33
CA ALA A 136 -28.95 3.16 -6.10
C ALA A 136 -27.99 4.11 -5.35
N MET A 137 -28.49 5.14 -4.67
CA MET A 137 -27.66 6.08 -3.90
C MET A 137 -27.04 5.39 -2.68
N ALA A 138 -27.80 4.51 -2.01
CA ALA A 138 -27.29 3.72 -0.90
C ALA A 138 -26.17 2.77 -1.35
N ALA A 139 -26.35 2.10 -2.50
CA ALA A 139 -25.33 1.26 -3.12
C ALA A 139 -24.07 2.06 -3.50
N ALA A 140 -24.23 3.22 -4.15
CA ALA A 140 -23.13 4.11 -4.50
C ALA A 140 -22.33 4.54 -3.26
N ARG A 141 -23.02 4.94 -2.18
CA ARG A 141 -22.36 5.29 -0.91
C ARG A 141 -21.59 4.12 -0.31
N ARG A 142 -22.13 2.89 -0.36
CA ARG A 142 -21.41 1.69 0.10
C ARG A 142 -20.15 1.44 -0.72
N MET A 143 -20.23 1.55 -2.05
CA MET A 143 -19.07 1.39 -2.93
C MET A 143 -17.99 2.44 -2.65
N VAL A 144 -18.36 3.70 -2.48
CA VAL A 144 -17.43 4.78 -2.13
C VAL A 144 -16.76 4.51 -0.78
N ARG A 145 -17.52 4.07 0.23
CA ARG A 145 -16.97 3.70 1.54
C ARG A 145 -15.99 2.53 1.44
N ALA A 146 -16.30 1.50 0.66
CA ALA A 146 -15.41 0.36 0.45
C ALA A 146 -14.10 0.77 -0.23
N ARG A 147 -14.18 1.61 -1.28
CA ARG A 147 -12.98 2.14 -1.96
C ARG A 147 -12.14 3.02 -1.03
N LEU A 148 -12.77 3.87 -0.23
CA LEU A 148 -12.06 4.69 0.76
C LEU A 148 -11.42 3.82 1.86
N GLN A 149 -12.04 2.70 2.26
CA GLN A 149 -11.41 1.76 3.21
C GLN A 149 -10.14 1.13 2.64
N VAL A 150 -10.17 0.69 1.37
CA VAL A 150 -8.96 0.20 0.68
C VAL A 150 -7.91 1.30 0.65
N LEU A 151 -8.29 2.52 0.29
CA LEU A 151 -7.36 3.66 0.22
C LEU A 151 -6.70 3.96 1.59
N ARG A 152 -7.46 3.90 2.68
CA ARG A 152 -6.93 4.06 4.05
C ARG A 152 -5.88 3.01 4.42
N SER A 153 -5.99 1.80 3.89
CA SER A 153 -5.01 0.73 4.15
C SER A 153 -3.72 0.89 3.33
N LEU A 154 -3.79 1.61 2.20
CA LEU A 154 -2.64 1.83 1.31
C LEU A 154 -1.80 3.02 1.75
N VAL A 155 -2.43 4.10 2.23
CA VAL A 155 -1.72 5.30 2.66
C VAL A 155 -1.26 5.12 4.12
N PRO A 156 0.06 5.20 4.40
CA PRO A 156 0.54 5.12 5.78
C PRO A 156 -0.16 6.15 6.67
N GLY A 157 -0.77 5.72 7.78
CA GLY A 157 -1.49 6.63 8.69
C GLY A 157 -2.87 7.10 8.20
N GLY A 158 -3.38 6.54 7.12
CA GLY A 158 -4.70 6.86 6.57
C GLY A 158 -5.87 6.41 7.45
N GLU A 159 -5.66 5.58 8.48
CA GLU A 159 -6.74 4.97 9.26
C GLU A 159 -7.58 5.99 10.04
N GLY A 160 -6.98 7.14 10.39
CA GLY A 160 -7.66 8.24 11.07
C GLY A 160 -8.23 9.32 10.15
N LEU A 161 -8.02 9.22 8.82
CA LEU A 161 -8.40 10.26 7.87
C LEU A 161 -9.79 10.00 7.26
N LEU A 162 -10.57 11.07 7.09
CA LEU A 162 -11.91 11.05 6.52
C LEU A 162 -11.98 11.98 5.30
N GLY A 163 -12.83 11.63 4.32
CA GLY A 163 -13.20 12.50 3.21
C GLY A 163 -12.01 13.04 2.40
N PHE A 164 -12.01 14.35 2.18
CA PHE A 164 -11.01 15.05 1.36
C PHE A 164 -9.59 14.98 1.92
N SER A 165 -9.41 14.96 3.24
CA SER A 165 -8.07 14.87 3.83
C SER A 165 -7.33 13.58 3.44
N LEU A 166 -8.06 12.47 3.30
CA LEU A 166 -7.48 11.21 2.82
C LEU A 166 -7.03 11.33 1.36
N LEU A 167 -7.80 12.02 0.53
CA LEU A 167 -7.50 12.21 -0.89
C LEU A 167 -6.27 13.10 -1.07
N THR A 168 -6.20 14.24 -0.38
CA THR A 168 -5.04 15.14 -0.40
C THR A 168 -3.77 14.40 0.05
N GLU A 169 -3.85 13.66 1.16
CA GLU A 169 -2.73 12.88 1.68
C GLU A 169 -2.28 11.77 0.72
N THR A 170 -3.23 11.14 0.00
CA THR A 170 -2.93 10.16 -1.04
C THR A 170 -2.18 10.81 -2.20
N LEU A 171 -2.63 11.97 -2.66
CA LEU A 171 -1.98 12.69 -3.76
C LEU A 171 -0.55 13.07 -3.38
N ASP A 172 -0.34 13.56 -2.16
CA ASP A 172 0.99 13.86 -1.65
C ASP A 172 1.88 12.61 -1.55
N TYR A 173 1.31 11.49 -1.09
CA TYR A 173 2.04 10.21 -1.01
C TYR A 173 2.45 9.69 -2.39
N VAL A 174 1.54 9.70 -3.38
CA VAL A 174 1.81 9.27 -4.75
C VAL A 174 2.81 10.21 -5.42
N ALA A 175 2.66 11.53 -5.24
CA ALA A 175 3.60 12.51 -5.75
C ALA A 175 5.01 12.28 -5.19
N CYS A 176 5.15 11.99 -3.90
CA CYS A 176 6.46 11.67 -3.31
C CYS A 176 7.00 10.30 -3.76
N GLY A 177 6.13 9.28 -3.82
CA GLY A 177 6.49 7.91 -4.17
C GLY A 177 6.92 7.73 -5.63
N ALA A 178 6.31 8.47 -6.56
CA ALA A 178 6.68 8.44 -7.98
C ALA A 178 8.16 8.76 -8.23
N HIS A 179 8.80 9.51 -7.33
CA HIS A 179 10.22 9.88 -7.44
C HIS A 179 11.16 8.94 -6.69
N ALA A 180 10.66 8.17 -5.72
CA ALA A 180 11.45 7.19 -4.97
C ALA A 180 11.51 5.81 -5.66
N MET A 181 10.70 5.58 -6.70
CA MET A 181 10.44 4.25 -7.30
C MET A 181 11.19 3.88 -8.61
N PRO A 182 12.42 4.35 -8.95
CA PRO A 182 13.18 3.66 -9.97
C PRO A 182 13.78 2.31 -9.49
N LEU A 183 13.81 2.03 -8.18
CA LEU A 183 14.60 0.91 -7.62
C LEU A 183 13.83 -0.32 -7.12
N GLN A 184 12.48 -0.33 -7.11
CA GLN A 184 11.69 -1.45 -6.60
C GLN A 184 11.03 -2.34 -7.67
N ARG A 185 11.68 -2.53 -8.83
CA ARG A 185 11.39 -3.69 -9.71
C ARG A 185 11.97 -5.00 -9.17
N ILE A 186 12.08 -5.14 -7.84
CA ILE A 186 12.42 -6.41 -7.21
C ILE A 186 11.13 -7.21 -7.14
N ARG A 187 11.08 -8.29 -7.92
CA ARG A 187 9.93 -9.18 -8.09
C ARG A 187 9.32 -9.56 -6.74
N PRO A 188 7.99 -9.50 -6.57
CA PRO A 188 7.35 -9.99 -5.36
C PRO A 188 7.70 -11.47 -5.15
N SER A 189 8.08 -11.81 -3.93
CA SER A 189 8.31 -13.19 -3.50
C SER A 189 7.05 -14.03 -3.74
N PRO A 190 7.15 -15.25 -4.31
CA PRO A 190 6.01 -16.08 -4.68
C PRO A 190 5.21 -16.64 -3.50
N ALA A 191 5.67 -16.47 -2.25
CA ALA A 191 5.04 -17.08 -1.07
C ALA A 191 3.72 -16.42 -0.59
N GLY A 192 3.17 -15.44 -1.33
CA GLY A 192 1.95 -14.69 -0.95
C GLY A 192 0.84 -14.63 -1.99
N LEU A 193 0.89 -15.45 -3.06
CA LEU A 193 -0.03 -15.40 -4.20
C LEU A 193 -1.40 -16.08 -3.94
N ARG A 194 -2.06 -15.79 -2.82
CA ARG A 194 -3.50 -16.11 -2.66
C ARG A 194 -4.43 -14.90 -2.85
N SER A 195 -3.88 -13.70 -3.14
CA SER A 195 -4.69 -12.48 -3.31
C SER A 195 -4.21 -11.54 -4.42
N CYS A 196 -3.63 -12.08 -5.50
CA CYS A 196 -3.35 -11.30 -6.73
C CYS A 196 -4.35 -11.55 -7.86
N SER A 197 -5.18 -12.59 -7.76
CA SER A 197 -6.27 -12.82 -8.72
C SER A 197 -7.25 -11.65 -8.77
N SER A 198 -7.55 -11.01 -7.62
CA SER A 198 -8.51 -9.90 -7.58
C SER A 198 -8.06 -8.67 -8.38
N LEU A 199 -6.76 -8.39 -8.49
CA LEU A 199 -6.23 -7.22 -9.21
C LEU A 199 -6.27 -7.40 -10.73
N ILE A 200 -6.04 -8.62 -11.23
CA ILE A 200 -6.20 -8.96 -12.65
C ILE A 200 -7.69 -8.91 -13.02
N TYR A 201 -8.57 -9.45 -12.17
CA TYR A 201 -10.02 -9.38 -12.35
C TYR A 201 -10.54 -7.93 -12.28
N LEU A 202 -10.00 -7.07 -11.40
CA LEU A 202 -10.41 -5.66 -11.32
C LEU A 202 -10.01 -4.88 -12.58
N LYS A 203 -8.84 -5.19 -13.15
CA LYS A 203 -8.36 -4.54 -14.37
C LYS A 203 -9.21 -4.97 -15.57
N ALA A 204 -9.47 -6.27 -15.73
CA ALA A 204 -10.33 -6.80 -16.80
C ALA A 204 -11.79 -6.31 -16.68
N ALA A 205 -12.35 -6.27 -15.47
CA ALA A 205 -13.71 -5.77 -15.25
C ALA A 205 -13.82 -4.25 -15.49
N ALA A 206 -12.77 -3.48 -15.23
CA ALA A 206 -12.73 -2.05 -15.56
C ALA A 206 -12.66 -1.82 -17.08
N THR A 207 -11.92 -2.65 -17.82
CA THR A 207 -11.86 -2.55 -19.29
C THR A 207 -13.20 -2.92 -19.93
N ALA A 208 -13.86 -3.97 -19.45
CA ALA A 208 -15.19 -4.37 -19.93
C ALA A 208 -16.27 -3.30 -19.67
N ARG A 209 -16.21 -2.60 -18.51
CA ARG A 209 -17.14 -1.51 -18.21
C ARG A 209 -16.91 -0.26 -19.05
N LEU A 210 -15.65 0.06 -19.38
CA LEU A 210 -15.33 1.17 -20.27
C LEU A 210 -15.86 0.93 -21.69
N GLN A 211 -15.75 -0.31 -22.20
CA GLN A 211 -16.32 -0.65 -23.50
C GLN A 211 -17.85 -0.60 -23.53
N LEU A 212 -18.51 -1.06 -22.46
CA LEU A 212 -19.97 -0.94 -22.35
C LEU A 212 -20.45 0.51 -22.22
N GLN A 213 -19.65 1.40 -21.65
CA GLN A 213 -19.98 2.84 -21.57
C GLN A 213 -19.78 3.56 -22.91
N THR A 214 -18.74 3.23 -23.68
CA THR A 214 -18.55 3.80 -25.03
C THR A 214 -19.65 3.40 -26.00
N CYS A 215 -20.16 2.15 -25.92
CA CYS A 215 -21.29 1.71 -26.76
C CYS A 215 -22.63 2.37 -26.36
N ARG A 216 -22.75 2.90 -25.13
CA ARG A 216 -23.98 3.54 -24.65
C ARG A 216 -24.09 5.00 -25.06
N THR A 217 -22.96 5.65 -25.35
CA THR A 217 -22.90 7.06 -25.75
C THR A 217 -22.88 7.26 -27.27
N SER A 218 -22.62 6.21 -28.07
CA SER A 218 -22.60 6.31 -29.54
C SER A 218 -23.97 6.23 -30.21
N GLY A 219 -25.05 5.90 -29.48
CA GLY A 219 -26.40 5.87 -30.06
C GLY A 219 -26.60 4.82 -31.17
N GLU A 220 -25.62 3.95 -31.41
CA GLU A 220 -25.74 2.88 -32.40
C GLU A 220 -26.67 1.79 -31.88
N SER A 221 -27.75 1.53 -32.62
CA SER A 221 -28.69 0.44 -32.36
C SER A 221 -27.94 -0.89 -32.46
N VAL A 222 -27.65 -1.51 -31.32
CA VAL A 222 -27.05 -2.85 -31.22
C VAL A 222 -28.10 -3.90 -31.62
N ARG A 223 -28.47 -3.94 -32.90
CA ARG A 223 -29.13 -5.08 -33.54
C ARG A 223 -28.05 -5.91 -34.22
N GLY A 224 -27.36 -6.74 -33.44
CA GLY A 224 -26.33 -7.63 -33.98
C GLY A 224 -25.32 -8.21 -32.99
N PHE A 225 -25.50 -8.06 -31.67
CA PHE A 225 -24.61 -8.74 -30.71
C PHE A 225 -25.00 -10.21 -30.61
N ASN A 226 -24.40 -11.02 -31.47
CA ASN A 226 -24.60 -12.47 -31.52
C ASN A 226 -23.92 -13.10 -30.28
N GLU A 227 -24.70 -13.70 -29.37
CA GLU A 227 -24.21 -14.40 -28.16
C GLU A 227 -23.09 -15.39 -28.46
N LYS A 228 -23.06 -15.95 -29.68
CA LYS A 228 -22.02 -16.87 -30.16
C LYS A 228 -20.62 -16.23 -30.14
N SER A 229 -20.49 -14.93 -30.43
CA SER A 229 -19.19 -14.25 -30.45
C SER A 229 -18.60 -14.06 -29.04
N PHE A 230 -19.46 -13.90 -28.02
CA PHE A 230 -19.02 -13.81 -26.64
C PHE A 230 -18.56 -15.17 -26.09
N ALA A 231 -19.27 -16.25 -26.45
CA ALA A 231 -18.89 -17.61 -26.08
C ALA A 231 -17.54 -18.04 -26.70
N VAL A 232 -17.27 -17.67 -27.96
CA VAL A 232 -15.99 -17.93 -28.63
C VAL A 232 -14.84 -17.15 -27.96
N GLY A 233 -15.07 -15.89 -27.59
CA GLY A 233 -14.09 -15.09 -26.83
C GLY A 233 -13.74 -15.69 -25.46
N LEU A 234 -14.76 -16.21 -24.75
CA LEU A 234 -14.57 -16.88 -23.46
C LEU A 234 -13.78 -18.19 -23.60
N MET A 235 -14.08 -19.00 -24.63
CA MET A 235 -13.36 -20.23 -24.93
C MET A 235 -11.90 -20.00 -25.31
N HIS A 236 -11.59 -18.98 -26.12
CA HIS A 236 -10.20 -18.64 -26.46
C HIS A 236 -9.41 -18.17 -25.24
N ALA A 237 -10.03 -17.40 -24.34
CA ALA A 237 -9.41 -16.98 -23.08
C ALA A 237 -9.16 -18.17 -22.13
N GLN A 238 -10.00 -19.20 -22.18
CA GLN A 238 -9.82 -20.43 -21.40
C GLN A 238 -8.71 -21.33 -21.99
N LYS A 239 -8.62 -21.45 -23.32
CA LYS A 239 -7.55 -22.20 -24.01
C LYS A 239 -6.16 -21.58 -23.82
N ALA A 240 -6.08 -20.25 -23.68
CA ALA A 240 -4.84 -19.57 -23.34
C ALA A 240 -4.34 -19.83 -21.90
N ARG A 241 -5.22 -20.25 -20.97
CA ARG A 241 -4.81 -20.65 -19.62
C ARG A 241 -4.10 -22.01 -19.61
N THR A 242 -4.61 -22.99 -20.36
CA THR A 242 -4.06 -24.35 -20.34
C THR A 242 -2.69 -24.45 -21.03
N ALA A 243 -2.42 -23.61 -22.05
CA ALA A 243 -1.12 -23.58 -22.71
C ALA A 243 0.00 -23.01 -21.81
N ASN A 244 -0.33 -22.08 -20.92
CA ASN A 244 0.65 -21.45 -20.03
C ASN A 244 1.02 -22.32 -18.81
N GLU A 245 0.12 -23.22 -18.39
CA GLU A 245 0.42 -24.19 -17.33
C GLU A 245 1.38 -25.31 -17.82
N ALA A 246 1.30 -25.71 -19.09
CA ALA A 246 2.19 -26.72 -19.66
C ALA A 246 3.67 -26.26 -19.73
N VAL A 247 3.91 -24.98 -20.03
CA VAL A 247 5.28 -24.40 -20.07
C VAL A 247 5.91 -24.34 -18.67
N TRP A 248 5.10 -24.19 -17.61
CA TRP A 248 5.58 -24.13 -16.23
C TRP A 248 5.99 -25.50 -15.68
N ILE A 249 5.31 -26.57 -16.09
CA ILE A 249 5.64 -27.94 -15.65
C ILE A 249 6.93 -28.45 -16.32
N GLY A 250 7.14 -28.16 -17.60
CA GLY A 250 8.36 -28.56 -18.32
C GLY A 250 9.65 -27.88 -17.79
N GLY A 251 9.54 -26.63 -17.33
CA GLY A 251 10.69 -25.89 -16.78
C GLY A 251 11.17 -26.40 -15.40
N LEU A 252 10.31 -27.05 -14.62
CA LEU A 252 10.69 -27.57 -13.30
C LEU A 252 11.48 -28.88 -13.38
N GLN A 253 11.26 -29.73 -14.39
CA GLN A 253 12.03 -30.97 -14.56
C GLN A 253 13.47 -30.71 -15.01
N SER A 254 13.72 -29.65 -15.78
CA SER A 254 15.08 -29.33 -16.25
C SER A 254 15.99 -28.77 -15.13
N ALA A 255 15.44 -28.29 -14.02
CA ALA A 255 16.22 -27.71 -12.92
C ALA A 255 16.67 -28.76 -11.87
N VAL A 256 16.08 -29.95 -11.86
CA VAL A 256 16.40 -31.01 -10.86
C VAL A 256 17.55 -31.93 -11.31
N SER A 257 17.84 -32.03 -12.61
CA SER A 257 18.98 -32.82 -13.12
C SER A 257 20.34 -32.13 -13.05
N GLY A 258 20.40 -30.83 -12.71
CA GLY A 258 21.65 -30.04 -12.78
C GLY A 258 22.46 -29.91 -11.49
N SER A 259 22.06 -30.54 -10.38
CA SER A 259 22.65 -30.30 -9.04
C SER A 259 23.42 -31.47 -8.44
N GLN A 260 23.78 -32.48 -9.23
CA GLN A 260 24.71 -33.53 -8.80
C GLN A 260 26.00 -33.44 -9.59
N LEU A 261 26.93 -32.58 -9.20
CA LEU A 261 28.37 -32.81 -9.37
C LEU A 261 29.17 -31.70 -8.69
N THR A 262 30.27 -32.11 -8.05
CA THR A 262 31.37 -31.31 -7.49
C THR A 262 31.35 -31.08 -5.97
N ILE A 263 31.59 -32.16 -5.22
CA ILE A 263 32.34 -32.11 -3.96
C ILE A 263 33.56 -33.02 -4.18
N ALA A 264 34.72 -32.41 -4.45
CA ALA A 264 36.01 -33.07 -4.46
C ALA A 264 37.03 -32.14 -3.79
N SER A 265 37.63 -32.67 -2.73
CA SER A 265 38.89 -32.34 -2.05
C SER A 265 39.46 -30.91 -2.11
N CYS A 266 39.59 -30.32 -0.93
CA CYS A 266 40.85 -29.79 -0.37
C CYS A 266 40.74 -29.79 1.16
#